data_AF-A0A2G8PEQ9-F1
#
_entry.id   AF-A0A2G8PEQ9-F1
#
_cell.length_a   1.000
_cell.length_b   1.000
_cell.length_c   1.000
_cell.angle_alpha   90.00
_cell.angle_beta   90.00
_cell.angle_gamma   90.00
#
_symmetry.space_group_name_H-M   'P 1'
#
loop_
_entity.id
_entity.type
_entity.pdbx_description
1 polymer ?
#
loop_
_entity_poly.entity_id
_entity_poly.type
_entity_poly.pdbx_seq_one_letter_code
_entity_poly.pdbx_strand_id
1 'polypeptide(L)'
;MGRRGSHRLPQSGKEYSQSLAPMESNLNQHPPSANLIGERVRWVREKLQLTQDQLAGRLAKYGVQLDYVKIGQVEKGKRRVIDKELVAFAKALGVSVTWLLSGDESHL
;
A
#
# COMPACT_ATOMS: atom_id res chain seq x y z
N MET A 1 -61.25 13.13 14.72
CA MET A 1 -60.33 12.13 14.15
C MET A 1 -60.60 11.98 12.65
N GLY A 2 -59.54 11.84 11.82
CA GLY A 2 -59.57 11.36 10.41
C GLY A 2 -59.93 12.41 9.34
N ARG A 3 -59.05 13.37 8.99
CA ARG A 3 -57.98 13.34 7.95
C ARG A 3 -58.46 13.24 6.48
N ARG A 4 -58.33 14.41 5.84
CA ARG A 4 -58.38 14.79 4.42
C ARG A 4 -57.83 13.72 3.46
N GLY A 5 -58.51 13.60 2.31
CA GLY A 5 -58.19 12.68 1.22
C GLY A 5 -56.75 12.77 0.74
N SER A 6 -56.12 11.61 0.66
CA SER A 6 -54.79 11.42 0.11
C SER A 6 -54.82 11.56 -1.40
N HIS A 7 -54.12 12.59 -1.85
CA HIS A 7 -53.67 12.84 -3.21
C HIS A 7 -53.03 11.57 -3.80
N ARG A 8 -53.57 11.08 -4.91
CA ARG A 8 -52.99 9.96 -5.67
C ARG A 8 -51.92 10.53 -6.60
N LEU A 9 -50.64 10.41 -6.23
CA LEU A 9 -49.53 10.61 -7.16
C LEU A 9 -49.30 9.30 -7.95
N PRO A 10 -49.26 9.32 -9.29
CA PRO A 10 -48.87 8.16 -10.07
C PRO A 10 -47.37 7.85 -9.90
N GLN A 11 -47.05 6.56 -9.89
CA GLN A 11 -45.70 6.05 -9.66
C GLN A 11 -44.79 6.14 -10.89
N SER A 12 -43.48 6.27 -10.59
CA SER A 12 -42.31 5.63 -11.22
C SER A 12 -42.21 5.65 -12.75
N GLY A 13 -41.29 6.48 -13.26
CA GLY A 13 -40.85 6.46 -14.64
C GLY A 13 -39.59 7.30 -14.84
N LYS A 14 -38.43 6.66 -14.68
CA LYS A 14 -37.14 6.88 -15.35
C LYS A 14 -36.96 8.21 -16.10
N GLU A 15 -36.00 9.03 -15.65
CA GLU A 15 -34.99 9.74 -16.48
C GLU A 15 -34.15 10.67 -15.59
N TYR A 16 -33.05 10.14 -15.06
CA TYR A 16 -31.92 10.93 -14.58
C TYR A 16 -30.68 10.39 -15.29
N SER A 17 -30.53 10.79 -16.54
CA SER A 17 -29.38 10.45 -17.36
C SER A 17 -28.78 11.74 -17.92
N GLN A 18 -27.48 11.91 -17.68
CA GLN A 18 -26.53 12.74 -18.43
C GLN A 18 -26.43 14.22 -18.04
N SER A 19 -25.57 14.51 -17.04
CA SER A 19 -24.41 15.40 -17.22
C SER A 19 -23.66 15.62 -15.90
N LEU A 20 -22.63 14.80 -15.63
CA LEU A 20 -21.56 15.16 -14.69
C LEU A 20 -20.22 14.64 -15.23
N ALA A 21 -19.54 15.54 -15.95
CA ALA A 21 -18.10 15.76 -16.13
C ALA A 21 -17.14 14.63 -16.61
N PRO A 22 -16.04 15.00 -17.29
CA PRO A 22 -15.17 14.10 -18.06
C PRO A 22 -13.92 13.67 -17.28
N MET A 23 -13.23 12.63 -17.79
CA MET A 23 -11.87 12.20 -17.39
C MET A 23 -11.79 11.72 -15.92
N GLU A 24 -11.09 10.66 -15.54
CA GLU A 24 -9.70 10.38 -15.84
C GLU A 24 -9.45 8.86 -15.88
N SER A 25 -8.49 8.51 -16.74
CA SER A 25 -7.72 7.28 -16.85
C SER A 25 -7.99 6.13 -15.86
N ASN A 26 -8.24 4.95 -16.45
CA ASN A 26 -8.02 3.66 -15.79
C ASN A 26 -6.52 3.49 -15.49
N LEU A 27 -6.03 4.11 -14.41
CA LEU A 27 -4.68 3.91 -13.91
C LEU A 27 -4.68 2.68 -13.00
N ASN A 28 -4.11 1.60 -13.51
CA ASN A 28 -3.69 0.39 -12.80
C ASN A 28 -4.78 -0.40 -12.07
N GLN A 29 -5.22 -1.48 -12.73
CA GLN A 29 -5.91 -2.62 -12.11
C GLN A 29 -4.95 -3.48 -11.27
N HIS A 30 -4.19 -2.86 -10.36
CA HIS A 30 -3.44 -3.59 -9.34
C HIS A 30 -4.03 -3.23 -7.97
N PRO A 31 -4.35 -4.22 -7.12
CA PRO A 31 -4.85 -3.93 -5.80
C PRO A 31 -3.85 -3.00 -5.08
N PRO A 32 -4.33 -2.01 -4.32
CA PRO A 32 -3.44 -1.10 -3.61
C PRO A 32 -2.48 -1.93 -2.74
N SER A 33 -1.18 -1.70 -2.92
CA SER A 33 -0.14 -2.37 -2.15
C SER A 33 -0.38 -2.19 -0.66
N ALA A 34 -0.19 -3.25 0.12
CA ALA A 34 -0.31 -3.22 1.58
C ALA A 34 0.83 -2.43 2.25
N ASN A 35 1.89 -2.07 1.52
CA ASN A 35 2.97 -1.24 2.02
C ASN A 35 3.60 -0.37 0.90
N LEU A 36 4.28 0.70 1.30
CA LEU A 36 4.92 1.66 0.39
C LEU A 36 6.37 1.31 0.04
N ILE A 37 6.99 0.35 0.74
CA ILE A 37 8.46 0.18 0.75
C ILE A 37 8.93 -1.03 -0.04
N GLY A 38 8.03 -1.94 -0.44
CA GLY A 38 8.36 -3.28 -0.92
C GLY A 38 9.32 -3.31 -2.10
N GLU A 39 9.06 -2.49 -3.12
CA GLU A 39 9.92 -2.40 -4.30
C GLU A 39 11.32 -1.85 -3.96
N ARG A 40 11.40 -0.82 -3.13
CA ARG A 40 12.68 -0.25 -2.68
C ARG A 40 13.47 -1.21 -1.81
N VAL A 41 12.81 -1.93 -0.91
CA VAL A 41 13.43 -3.00 -0.11
C VAL A 41 14.06 -4.05 -1.01
N ARG A 42 13.31 -4.53 -2.01
CA ARG A 42 13.79 -5.50 -2.99
C ARG A 42 15.00 -4.97 -3.76
N TRP A 43 14.91 -3.74 -4.27
CA TRP A 43 15.98 -3.12 -5.05
C TRP A 43 17.28 -3.00 -4.27
N VAL A 44 17.25 -2.49 -3.03
CA VAL A 44 18.46 -2.39 -2.21
C VAL A 44 18.99 -3.78 -1.85
N ARG A 45 18.10 -4.73 -1.50
CA ARG A 45 18.49 -6.11 -1.19
C ARG A 45 19.27 -6.75 -2.35
N GLU A 46 18.76 -6.60 -3.58
CA GLU A 46 19.39 -7.16 -4.78
C GLU A 46 20.72 -6.46 -5.09
N LYS A 47 20.82 -5.14 -4.93
CA LYS A 47 22.09 -4.40 -5.03
C LYS A 47 23.14 -4.87 -4.02
N LEU A 48 22.71 -5.21 -2.80
CA LEU A 48 23.57 -5.79 -1.76
C LEU A 48 23.83 -7.29 -1.94
N GLN A 49 23.30 -7.92 -3.00
CA GLN A 49 23.43 -9.35 -3.29
C GLN A 49 22.93 -10.25 -2.14
N LEU A 50 21.90 -9.81 -1.42
CA LEU A 50 21.33 -10.55 -0.30
C LEU A 50 20.17 -11.43 -0.75
N THR A 51 20.07 -12.65 -0.22
CA THR A 51 18.82 -13.42 -0.27
C THR A 51 17.78 -12.83 0.69
N GLN A 52 16.50 -13.18 0.51
CA GLN A 52 15.44 -12.78 1.44
C GLN A 52 15.69 -13.32 2.86
N ASP A 53 16.26 -14.53 2.95
CA ASP A 53 16.65 -15.14 4.22
C ASP A 53 17.82 -14.41 4.90
N GLN A 54 18.82 -13.98 4.12
CA GLN A 54 19.91 -13.14 4.64
C GLN A 54 19.40 -11.78 5.13
N LEU A 55 18.44 -11.17 4.44
CA LEU A 55 17.79 -9.94 4.91
C LEU A 55 17.01 -10.17 6.20
N ALA A 56 16.27 -11.27 6.31
CA ALA A 56 15.62 -11.71 7.55
C ALA A 56 16.62 -11.84 8.71
N GLY A 57 17.77 -12.49 8.48
CA GLY A 57 18.85 -12.58 9.46
C GLY A 57 19.44 -11.23 9.88
N ARG A 58 19.51 -10.25 8.97
CA ARG A 58 19.91 -8.87 9.33
C ARG A 58 18.87 -8.15 10.17
N LEU A 59 17.58 -8.28 9.84
CA LEU A 59 16.49 -7.68 10.60
C LEU A 59 16.42 -8.20 12.04
N ALA A 60 16.77 -9.48 12.25
CA ALA A 60 16.82 -10.07 13.58
C ALA A 60 17.79 -9.32 14.53
N LYS A 61 18.90 -8.78 14.00
CA LYS A 61 19.86 -7.96 14.76
C LYS A 61 19.26 -6.63 15.26
N TYR A 62 18.15 -6.20 14.65
CA TYR A 62 17.41 -4.99 15.03
C TYR A 62 16.08 -5.33 15.74
N GLY A 63 15.95 -6.55 16.27
CA GLY A 63 14.77 -6.97 17.05
C GLY A 63 13.54 -7.31 16.22
N VAL A 64 13.68 -7.46 14.89
CA VAL A 64 12.58 -7.80 13.97
C VAL A 64 12.77 -9.21 13.43
N GLN A 65 11.92 -10.13 13.90
CA GLN A 65 11.91 -11.53 13.46
C GLN A 65 10.90 -11.72 12.32
N LEU A 66 11.40 -11.70 11.09
CA LEU A 66 10.67 -12.09 9.88
C LEU A 66 11.37 -13.28 9.25
N ASP A 67 10.60 -14.20 8.67
CA ASP A 67 11.12 -15.28 7.83
C ASP A 67 11.16 -14.83 6.36
N TYR A 68 11.84 -15.61 5.51
CA TYR A 68 11.99 -15.30 4.08
C TYR A 68 10.63 -15.14 3.37
N VAL A 69 9.58 -15.87 3.79
CA VAL A 69 8.23 -15.77 3.22
C VAL A 69 7.63 -14.41 3.50
N LYS A 70 7.71 -13.93 4.75
CA LYS A 70 7.25 -12.59 5.15
C LYS A 70 8.02 -11.48 4.43
N ILE A 71 9.34 -11.64 4.24
CA ILE A 71 10.14 -10.71 3.43
C ILE A 71 9.62 -10.67 2.00
N GLY A 72 9.41 -11.84 1.38
CA GLY A 72 8.83 -11.92 0.03
C GLY A 72 7.43 -11.32 -0.08
N GLN A 73 6.60 -11.41 0.97
CA GLN A 73 5.31 -10.73 1.01
C GLN A 73 5.45 -9.21 1.15
N VAL A 74 6.42 -8.72 1.91
CA VAL A 74 6.73 -7.28 2.00
C VAL A 74 7.17 -6.76 0.63
N GLU A 75 8.13 -7.42 -0.01
CA GLU A 75 8.65 -7.03 -1.34
C GLU A 75 7.57 -7.02 -2.42
N LYS A 76 6.60 -7.93 -2.35
CA LYS A 76 5.46 -8.01 -3.28
C LYS A 76 4.29 -7.08 -2.91
N GLY A 77 4.42 -6.26 -1.87
CA GLY A 77 3.33 -5.40 -1.42
C GLY A 77 2.13 -6.14 -0.82
N LYS A 78 2.28 -7.42 -0.45
CA LYS A 78 1.17 -8.25 0.08
C LYS A 78 1.01 -8.17 1.60
N ARG A 79 2.02 -7.66 2.30
CA ARG A 79 2.06 -7.55 3.76
C ARG A 79 2.27 -6.11 4.19
N ARG A 80 1.53 -5.68 5.23
CA ARG A 80 1.74 -4.40 5.89
C ARG A 80 3.08 -4.38 6.65
N VAL A 81 3.73 -3.23 6.67
CA VAL A 81 4.96 -3.00 7.44
C VAL A 81 4.62 -2.00 8.54
N ILE A 82 4.91 -2.36 9.78
CA ILE A 82 4.72 -1.47 10.93
C ILE A 82 5.97 -0.60 11.15
N ASP A 83 5.84 0.45 11.94
CA ASP A 83 6.89 1.42 12.26
C ASP A 83 8.22 0.78 12.69
N LYS A 84 8.21 -0.18 13.62
CA LYS A 84 9.42 -0.86 14.09
C LYS A 84 10.10 -1.69 13.00
N GLU A 85 9.31 -2.28 12.11
CA GLU A 85 9.82 -3.04 10.97
C GLU A 85 10.43 -2.10 9.93
N LEU A 86 9.77 -0.97 9.65
CA LEU A 86 10.25 0.07 8.75
C LEU A 86 11.64 0.59 9.19
N VAL A 87 11.79 0.91 10.49
CA VAL A 87 13.07 1.35 11.05
C VAL A 87 14.13 0.24 10.95
N ALA A 88 13.76 -1.01 11.20
CA ALA A 88 14.68 -2.14 11.07
C ALA A 88 15.12 -2.36 9.62
N PHE A 89 14.21 -2.24 8.63
CA PHE A 89 14.56 -2.31 7.21
C PHE A 89 15.57 -1.24 6.82
N ALA A 90 15.33 0.01 7.23
CA ALA A 90 16.24 1.12 6.97
C ALA A 90 17.66 0.81 7.49
N LYS A 91 17.77 0.38 8.75
CA LYS A 91 19.06 0.01 9.36
C LYS A 91 19.72 -1.23 8.74
N ALA A 92 18.94 -2.25 8.38
CA ALA A 92 19.46 -3.49 7.78
C ALA A 92 19.98 -3.31 6.35
N LEU A 93 19.39 -2.36 5.62
CA LEU A 93 19.73 -2.03 4.24
C LEU A 93 20.70 -0.85 4.13
N GLY A 94 20.96 -0.12 5.23
CA GLY A 94 21.88 1.02 5.24
C GLY A 94 21.34 2.24 4.51
N VAL A 95 20.02 2.47 4.59
CA VAL A 95 19.32 3.60 3.95
C VAL A 95 18.49 4.37 4.97
N SER A 96 18.06 5.58 4.64
CA SER A 96 17.17 6.36 5.50
C SER A 96 15.72 5.85 5.44
N VAL A 97 14.98 6.05 6.54
CA VAL A 97 13.54 5.72 6.60
C VAL A 97 12.75 6.54 5.59
N THR A 98 13.10 7.82 5.42
CA THR A 98 12.49 8.73 4.45
C THR A 98 12.69 8.24 3.02
N TRP A 99 13.89 7.77 2.67
CA TRP A 99 14.13 7.18 1.35
C TRP A 99 13.28 5.92 1.13
N LEU A 100 13.13 5.05 2.13
CA LEU A 100 12.23 3.88 2.00
C LEU A 100 10.76 4.26 1.77
N LEU A 101 10.29 5.37 2.33
CA LEU A 101 8.91 5.84 2.19
C LEU A 101 8.65 6.63 0.90
N SER A 102 9.59 7.48 0.50
CA SER A 102 9.38 8.48 -0.55
C SER A 102 10.18 8.21 -1.81
N GLY A 103 11.32 7.51 -1.70
CA GLY A 103 12.29 7.33 -2.79
C GLY A 103 13.07 8.60 -3.15
N ASP A 104 12.90 9.67 -2.38
CA ASP A 104 13.58 10.94 -2.59
C ASP A 104 15.06 10.83 -2.15
N GLU A 105 15.98 11.15 -3.06
CA GLU A 105 17.43 11.05 -2.87
C GLU A 105 18.02 12.18 -2.00
N SER A 106 17.22 13.14 -1.56
CA SER A 106 17.68 14.30 -0.79
C SER A 106 18.29 13.98 0.59
N HIS A 107 18.35 12.69 0.99
CA HIS A 107 18.93 12.22 2.26
C HIS A 107 19.71 10.90 2.15
N LEU A 108 20.52 10.73 1.10
CA LEU A 108 21.54 9.68 1.01
C LEU A 108 22.82 10.03 1.77
#